data_AF-A0A1X7TSE5-F1
#
_entry.id   AF-A0A1X7TSE5-F1
#
_cell.length_a   1.000
_cell.length_b   1.000
_cell.length_c   1.000
_cell.angle_alpha   90.00
_cell.angle_beta   90.00
_cell.angle_gamma   90.00
#
_symmetry.space_group_name_H-M   'P 1'
#
loop_
_entity.id
_entity.type
_entity.pdbx_description
1 polymer ?
#
loop_
_entity_poly.entity_id
_entity_poly.type
_entity_poly.pdbx_seq_one_letter_code
_entity_poly.pdbx_strand_id
1 'polypeptide(L)'
;MPRPATAYEYGRRYGFGRSVPTQKSDDDKRKAVAGALGGGEAEGDKSERQREEEEKRIKALMKGMASAGTDDILSSAMVGSIVGMQSSEILQVASEYEVKLSYNGEKKLTVNRADLESAQPSEKVLGAQSHLRLVTGLQKQIASFEKKCSEVQAKHDELYSEYTEAQEELAEVIKRKERIAREMEKLNEMENEENAEVLNQLRSLVSMNESLKKQETQFKAHCKEEKERLSGLIAQLKHGDDESEDSERVTSLKTLLQTDQEKLQKIRTLLARKNREIAQLQRKIDEIPSRAELTQYQRRFIELYSQVSSMLTETKQYFTLYNTLEDQKAYMEKEVGILTSIHEKFDLAMSSDKNKELFLQQVQQILDGIKQDKEQLGQRCVEERKEKDRLTTIHLDLIDKQRKYYKTVKDFQEECRKNETLLSKIKTKNR
;
A
#
# COMPACT_ATOMS: atom_id res chain seq x y z
N MET A 1 -32.13 -42.72 -30.67
CA MET A 1 -32.02 -41.41 -30.01
C MET A 1 -31.09 -41.53 -28.80
N PRO A 2 -29.92 -40.87 -28.78
CA PRO A 2 -29.03 -40.92 -27.64
C PRO A 2 -29.51 -39.93 -26.56
N ARG A 3 -29.60 -40.38 -25.31
CA ARG A 3 -29.99 -39.56 -24.15
C ARG A 3 -28.95 -38.43 -23.92
N PRO A 4 -29.37 -37.21 -23.55
CA PRO A 4 -28.45 -36.18 -23.10
C PRO A 4 -27.88 -36.54 -21.73
N ALA A 5 -26.54 -36.63 -21.64
CA ALA A 5 -25.81 -36.86 -20.40
C ALA A 5 -25.99 -35.67 -19.45
N THR A 6 -26.26 -35.94 -18.17
CA THR A 6 -26.40 -34.91 -17.14
C THR A 6 -25.03 -34.40 -16.69
N ALA A 7 -24.94 -33.13 -16.28
CA ALA A 7 -23.69 -32.45 -15.91
C ALA A 7 -22.85 -33.19 -14.85
N TYR A 8 -23.47 -34.08 -14.07
CA TYR A 8 -22.81 -34.92 -13.08
C TYR A 8 -21.88 -35.99 -13.69
N GLU A 9 -22.15 -36.44 -14.91
CA GLU A 9 -21.30 -37.43 -15.62
C GLU A 9 -20.07 -36.80 -16.27
N TYR A 10 -20.11 -35.49 -16.55
CA TYR A 10 -18.97 -34.75 -17.12
C TYR A 10 -17.86 -34.53 -16.08
N GLY A 11 -18.24 -34.28 -14.82
CA GLY A 11 -17.29 -34.11 -13.70
C GLY A 11 -16.50 -35.37 -13.34
N ARG A 12 -17.02 -36.57 -13.65
CA ARG A 12 -16.32 -37.84 -13.39
C ARG A 12 -15.33 -38.24 -14.48
N ARG A 13 -15.49 -37.77 -15.72
CA ARG A 13 -14.62 -38.16 -16.85
C ARG A 13 -13.37 -37.29 -17.01
N TYR A 14 -13.31 -36.11 -16.37
CA TYR A 14 -12.20 -35.16 -16.49
C TYR A 14 -11.54 -34.81 -15.15
N GLY A 15 -11.58 -35.72 -14.18
CA GLY A 15 -10.91 -35.55 -12.89
C GLY A 15 -9.39 -35.45 -13.03
N PHE A 16 -8.85 -34.25 -12.86
CA PHE A 16 -7.43 -33.99 -12.67
C PHE A 16 -6.94 -34.72 -11.40
N GLY A 17 -6.01 -35.66 -11.57
CA GLY A 17 -5.31 -36.32 -10.49
C GLY A 17 -4.52 -35.32 -9.65
N ARG A 18 -4.70 -35.40 -8.33
CA ARG A 18 -3.96 -34.65 -7.33
C ARG A 18 -2.54 -35.23 -7.23
N SER A 19 -1.55 -34.63 -7.89
CA SER A 19 -0.14 -34.88 -7.62
C SER A 19 0.38 -33.85 -6.62
N VAL A 20 0.83 -34.35 -5.47
CA VAL A 20 1.51 -33.58 -4.42
C VAL A 20 2.94 -33.32 -4.88
N PRO A 21 3.46 -32.07 -4.89
CA PRO A 21 4.89 -31.84 -5.11
C PRO A 21 5.65 -31.98 -3.79
N THR A 22 6.55 -32.94 -3.77
CA THR A 22 7.57 -33.16 -2.75
C THR A 22 8.52 -31.96 -2.66
N GLN A 23 8.78 -31.52 -1.42
CA GLN A 23 9.72 -30.47 -1.06
C GLN A 23 11.15 -30.83 -1.50
N LYS A 24 11.88 -29.85 -2.06
CA LYS A 24 13.35 -29.85 -2.16
C LYS A 24 13.89 -28.66 -1.36
N SER A 25 14.93 -28.95 -0.59
CA SER A 25 15.55 -28.14 0.46
C SER A 25 16.34 -26.93 -0.04
N ASP A 26 16.48 -25.94 0.84
CA ASP A 26 17.07 -24.60 0.62
C ASP A 26 18.61 -24.54 0.61
N ASP A 27 19.31 -25.67 0.70
CA ASP A 27 20.77 -25.67 0.88
C ASP A 27 21.58 -25.54 -0.42
N ASP A 28 21.00 -25.80 -1.60
CA ASP A 28 21.72 -25.67 -2.87
C ASP A 28 21.72 -24.25 -3.46
N LYS A 29 20.88 -23.35 -2.93
CA LYS A 29 20.87 -21.93 -3.36
C LYS A 29 21.92 -21.07 -2.65
N ARG A 30 22.44 -21.51 -1.50
CA ARG A 30 23.42 -20.74 -0.72
C ARG A 30 24.86 -20.91 -1.21
N LYS A 31 25.16 -21.94 -2.01
CA LYS A 31 26.52 -22.21 -2.50
C LYS A 31 26.85 -21.53 -3.84
N ALA A 32 25.84 -21.11 -4.61
CA ALA A 32 26.04 -20.45 -5.91
C ALA A 32 26.22 -18.92 -5.79
N VAL A 33 25.80 -18.30 -4.68
CA VAL A 33 25.92 -16.84 -4.48
C VAL A 33 27.24 -16.46 -3.79
N ALA A 34 27.87 -17.39 -3.05
CA ALA A 34 29.14 -17.15 -2.36
C ALA A 34 30.38 -17.17 -3.29
N GLY A 35 30.26 -17.71 -4.52
CA GLY A 35 31.39 -17.82 -5.47
C GLY A 35 31.58 -16.62 -6.40
N ALA A 36 30.67 -15.64 -6.40
CA ALA A 36 30.65 -14.55 -7.38
C ALA A 36 31.04 -13.17 -6.81
N LEU A 37 31.47 -13.11 -5.54
CA LEU A 37 31.83 -11.85 -4.83
C LEU A 37 33.28 -11.80 -4.32
N GLY A 38 34.11 -12.80 -4.62
CA GLY A 38 35.51 -12.84 -4.21
C GLY A 38 36.45 -12.25 -5.27
N GLY A 39 36.61 -10.93 -5.30
CA GLY A 39 37.51 -10.28 -6.24
C GLY A 39 37.52 -8.76 -6.15
N GLY A 40 37.88 -8.21 -4.98
CA GLY A 40 37.93 -6.75 -4.79
C GLY A 40 38.56 -6.27 -3.48
N GLU A 41 39.46 -7.04 -2.86
CA GLU A 41 39.98 -6.73 -1.50
C GLU A 41 41.25 -5.88 -1.45
N ALA A 42 41.77 -5.33 -2.56
CA ALA A 42 43.04 -4.58 -2.54
C ALA A 42 42.93 -3.05 -2.55
N GLU A 43 41.77 -2.45 -2.88
CA GLU A 43 41.58 -0.98 -2.87
C GLU A 43 40.60 -0.47 -1.80
N GLY A 44 39.76 -1.33 -1.21
CA GLY A 44 38.86 -0.97 -0.11
C GLY A 44 39.59 -0.70 1.22
N ASP A 45 40.64 -1.49 1.52
CA ASP A 45 41.38 -1.45 2.79
C ASP A 45 42.13 -0.11 3.02
N LYS A 46 42.49 0.61 1.94
CA LYS A 46 43.09 1.96 2.08
C LYS A 46 42.06 3.03 2.43
N SER A 47 40.84 2.92 1.91
CA SER A 47 39.75 3.86 2.15
C SER A 47 39.10 3.62 3.53
N GLU A 48 38.99 2.36 3.95
CA GLU A 48 38.50 2.00 5.29
C GLU A 48 39.49 2.38 6.40
N ARG A 49 40.80 2.19 6.21
CA ARG A 49 41.81 2.68 7.18
C ARG A 49 41.80 4.20 7.32
N GLN A 50 41.62 4.93 6.22
CA GLN A 50 41.50 6.40 6.25
C GLN A 50 40.22 6.85 6.96
N ARG A 51 39.10 6.16 6.76
CA ARG A 51 37.84 6.42 7.48
C ARG A 51 37.92 6.05 8.95
N GLU A 52 38.59 4.97 9.31
CA GLU A 52 38.84 4.61 10.72
C GLU A 52 39.78 5.60 11.41
N GLU A 53 40.77 6.14 10.69
CA GLU A 53 41.65 7.20 11.20
C GLU A 53 40.88 8.52 11.38
N GLU A 54 40.00 8.88 10.44
CA GLU A 54 39.10 10.04 10.56
C GLU A 54 38.07 9.85 11.66
N GLU A 55 37.48 8.67 11.83
CA GLU A 55 36.57 8.36 12.94
C GLU A 55 37.31 8.34 14.28
N LYS A 56 38.53 7.83 14.35
CA LYS A 56 39.38 7.96 15.56
C LYS A 56 39.71 9.41 15.85
N ARG A 57 39.92 10.24 14.82
CA ARG A 57 40.18 11.68 14.95
C ARG A 57 38.93 12.44 15.40
N ILE A 58 37.76 12.14 14.83
CA ILE A 58 36.46 12.71 15.22
C ILE A 58 36.07 12.22 16.61
N LYS A 59 36.37 10.97 16.98
CA LYS A 59 36.13 10.42 18.32
C LYS A 59 37.11 10.98 19.35
N ALA A 60 38.34 11.30 18.98
CA ALA A 60 39.28 12.06 19.81
C ALA A 60 38.83 13.52 19.98
N LEU A 61 38.28 14.14 18.93
CA LEU A 61 37.70 15.49 18.97
C LEU A 61 36.43 15.52 19.83
N MET A 62 35.54 14.55 19.66
CA MET A 62 34.32 14.34 20.46
C MET A 62 34.65 13.99 21.91
N LYS A 63 35.74 13.27 22.18
CA LYS A 63 36.24 13.03 23.54
C LYS A 63 36.82 14.30 24.17
N GLY A 64 37.46 15.16 23.37
CA GLY A 64 37.90 16.50 23.79
C GLY A 64 36.74 17.48 24.02
N MET A 65 35.64 17.35 23.28
CA MET A 65 34.41 18.14 23.49
C MET A 65 33.53 17.58 24.62
N ALA A 66 33.50 16.26 24.82
CA ALA A 66 32.77 15.62 25.92
C ALA A 66 33.40 15.93 27.28
N SER A 67 34.70 16.23 27.34
CA SER A 67 35.35 16.78 28.55
C SER A 67 35.18 18.30 28.72
N ALA A 68 34.54 18.99 27.77
CA ALA A 68 34.18 20.41 27.87
C ALA A 68 32.68 20.61 28.21
N GLY A 69 31.92 19.52 28.36
CA GLY A 69 30.49 19.53 28.68
C GLY A 69 30.14 19.25 30.14
N THR A 70 31.13 19.19 31.04
CA THR A 70 30.91 19.07 32.48
C THR A 70 31.70 20.14 33.20
N ASP A 71 30.99 21.18 33.63
CA ASP A 71 31.49 22.13 34.63
C ASP A 71 31.76 21.36 35.94
N ASP A 72 33.02 21.00 36.17
CA ASP A 72 33.80 21.42 37.33
C ASP A 72 35.16 20.69 37.42
N ILE A 73 36.20 21.47 37.67
CA ILE A 73 37.60 21.10 37.97
C ILE A 73 38.45 20.57 36.79
N LEU A 74 38.99 21.52 36.02
CA LEU A 74 40.11 21.31 35.12
C LEU A 74 41.38 20.92 35.92
N SER A 75 41.96 19.76 35.62
CA SER A 75 43.19 19.26 36.24
C SER A 75 44.35 20.26 36.06
N SER A 76 45.01 20.62 37.16
CA SER A 76 46.13 21.59 37.18
C SER A 76 47.30 21.18 36.29
N ALA A 77 47.43 19.89 35.95
CA ALA A 77 48.42 19.38 35.02
C ALA A 77 48.14 19.80 33.56
N MET A 78 46.87 19.96 33.17
CA MET A 78 46.47 20.42 31.83
C MET A 78 46.61 21.94 31.70
N VAL A 79 46.30 22.66 32.77
CA VAL A 79 46.59 24.10 32.88
C VAL A 79 48.11 24.35 32.89
N GLY A 80 48.90 23.50 33.55
CA GLY A 80 50.37 23.60 33.53
C GLY A 80 51.01 23.32 32.17
N SER A 81 50.40 22.47 31.34
CA SER A 81 50.88 22.20 29.97
C SER A 81 50.47 23.30 28.98
N ILE A 82 49.24 23.82 29.09
CA ILE A 82 48.75 24.94 28.27
C ILE A 82 49.45 26.25 28.64
N VAL A 83 49.62 26.52 29.94
CA VAL A 83 50.43 27.64 30.42
C VAL A 83 51.90 27.38 30.14
N GLY A 84 52.39 26.14 30.07
CA GLY A 84 53.75 25.82 29.63
C GLY A 84 54.01 26.17 28.17
N MET A 85 53.14 25.73 27.25
CA MET A 85 53.21 26.05 25.82
C MET A 85 53.00 27.55 25.55
N GLN A 86 52.03 28.16 26.23
CA GLN A 86 51.82 29.61 26.13
C GLN A 86 52.85 30.41 26.91
N SER A 87 53.54 29.85 27.90
CA SER A 87 54.64 30.53 28.58
C SER A 87 55.89 30.59 27.71
N SER A 88 56.15 29.58 26.86
CA SER A 88 57.22 29.69 25.87
C SER A 88 56.88 30.70 24.77
N GLU A 89 55.61 30.80 24.38
CA GLU A 89 55.14 31.82 23.44
C GLU A 89 55.09 33.22 24.08
N ILE A 90 54.73 33.33 25.36
CA ILE A 90 54.77 34.59 26.12
C ILE A 90 56.23 34.98 26.42
N LEU A 91 57.15 34.03 26.66
CA LEU A 91 58.58 34.29 26.78
C LEU A 91 59.18 34.67 25.43
N GLN A 92 58.75 34.07 24.31
CA GLN A 92 59.14 34.49 22.97
C GLN A 92 58.59 35.87 22.65
N VAL A 93 57.31 36.14 22.89
CA VAL A 93 56.68 37.44 22.67
C VAL A 93 57.23 38.49 23.62
N ALA A 94 57.54 38.15 24.88
CA ALA A 94 58.21 39.05 25.82
C ALA A 94 59.67 39.30 25.40
N SER A 95 60.39 38.29 24.91
CA SER A 95 61.74 38.47 24.36
C SER A 95 61.71 39.26 23.05
N GLU A 96 60.68 39.09 22.21
CA GLU A 96 60.47 39.87 20.99
C GLU A 96 60.00 41.29 21.32
N TYR A 97 59.28 41.48 22.43
CA TYR A 97 58.86 42.79 22.93
C TYR A 97 60.03 43.50 23.63
N GLU A 98 60.91 42.79 24.34
CA GLU A 98 62.18 43.29 24.88
C GLU A 98 63.17 43.61 23.76
N VAL A 99 63.27 42.76 22.73
CA VAL A 99 64.05 43.04 21.51
C VAL A 99 63.42 44.18 20.73
N LYS A 100 62.09 44.32 20.64
CA LYS A 100 61.44 45.50 20.05
C LYS A 100 61.57 46.74 20.93
N LEU A 101 61.66 46.62 22.25
CA LEU A 101 61.91 47.73 23.18
C LEU A 101 63.37 48.15 23.15
N SER A 102 64.33 47.24 22.97
CA SER A 102 65.74 47.55 22.76
C SER A 102 65.98 48.09 21.36
N TYR A 103 65.35 47.53 20.33
CA TYR A 103 65.40 48.01 18.95
C TYR A 103 64.71 49.38 18.78
N ASN A 104 63.57 49.62 19.45
CA ASN A 104 62.94 50.94 19.47
C ASN A 104 63.61 51.89 20.49
N GLY A 105 64.25 51.38 21.52
CA GLY A 105 65.02 52.15 22.52
C GLY A 105 66.32 52.68 21.95
N GLU A 106 67.08 51.85 21.22
CA GLU A 106 68.27 52.25 20.46
C GLU A 106 67.92 53.18 19.30
N LYS A 107 66.75 52.99 18.65
CA LYS A 107 66.27 53.94 17.63
C LYS A 107 65.78 55.27 18.23
N LYS A 108 65.22 55.27 19.45
CA LYS A 108 64.87 56.52 20.17
C LYS A 108 66.10 57.25 20.74
N LEU A 109 67.16 56.55 21.14
CA LEU A 109 68.41 57.16 21.61
C LEU A 109 69.27 57.71 20.46
N THR A 110 69.23 57.09 19.27
CA THR A 110 69.93 57.60 18.08
C THR A 110 69.20 58.79 17.44
N VAL A 111 67.87 58.82 17.45
CA VAL A 111 67.08 59.98 16.98
C VAL A 111 67.22 61.16 17.95
N ASN A 112 67.16 60.94 19.27
CA ASN A 112 67.30 62.03 20.24
C ASN A 112 68.72 62.60 20.37
N ARG A 113 69.77 61.89 19.91
CA ARG A 113 71.15 62.43 19.87
C ARG A 113 71.44 63.21 18.58
N ALA A 114 70.78 62.88 17.47
CA ALA A 114 70.86 63.64 16.23
C ALA A 114 70.01 64.93 16.27
N ASP A 115 68.88 64.92 16.98
CA ASP A 115 67.96 66.06 17.06
C ASP A 115 68.34 67.11 18.14
N LEU A 116 69.31 66.81 19.03
CA LEU A 116 69.74 67.75 20.09
C LEU A 116 70.91 68.68 19.68
N GLU A 117 71.61 68.39 18.58
CA GLU A 117 72.82 69.13 18.18
C GLU A 117 72.59 70.17 17.06
N SER A 118 71.33 70.39 16.65
CA SER A 118 70.97 71.41 15.65
C SER A 118 69.82 72.34 16.07
N ALA A 119 69.64 72.54 17.38
CA ALA A 119 68.67 73.51 17.91
C ALA A 119 69.28 74.91 18.09
N GLN A 120 69.16 75.77 17.06
CA GLN A 120 69.00 77.23 17.21
C GLN A 120 68.24 77.81 15.99
N PRO A 121 67.45 78.90 16.16
CA PRO A 121 66.02 78.86 15.83
C PRO A 121 65.56 79.86 14.78
N SER A 122 64.52 79.51 14.01
CA SER A 122 63.56 80.44 13.39
C SER A 122 62.31 79.68 12.90
N GLU A 123 61.65 78.95 13.80
CA GLU A 123 60.43 78.17 13.52
C GLU A 123 59.18 78.89 14.03
N LYS A 124 58.46 79.57 13.13
CA LYS A 124 57.01 79.83 13.30
C LYS A 124 56.16 79.37 12.12
N VAL A 125 56.76 78.82 11.07
CA VAL A 125 56.05 78.43 9.83
C VAL A 125 56.18 76.91 9.52
N LEU A 126 57.10 76.18 10.14
CA LEU A 126 57.35 74.76 9.83
C LEU A 126 56.63 73.76 10.78
N GLY A 127 56.41 74.10 12.06
CA GLY A 127 55.68 73.25 13.01
C GLY A 127 54.20 73.05 12.67
N ALA A 128 53.56 74.04 12.03
CA ALA A 128 52.18 73.92 11.56
C ALA A 128 52.05 72.93 10.40
N GLN A 129 53.05 72.87 9.51
CA GLN A 129 53.05 71.93 8.38
C GLN A 129 53.36 70.48 8.81
N SER A 130 54.24 70.27 9.80
CA SER A 130 54.49 68.94 10.35
C SER A 130 53.28 68.39 11.12
N HIS A 131 52.61 69.24 11.92
CA HIS A 131 51.36 68.90 12.58
C HIS A 131 50.24 68.61 11.56
N LEU A 132 50.13 69.38 10.48
CA LEU A 132 49.17 69.13 9.40
C LEU A 132 49.42 67.78 8.72
N ARG A 133 50.68 67.38 8.53
CA ARG A 133 51.03 66.04 7.98
C ARG A 133 50.68 64.90 8.94
N LEU A 134 50.85 65.09 10.25
CA LEU A 134 50.47 64.08 11.25
C LEU A 134 48.94 63.96 11.36
N VAL A 135 48.22 65.09 11.41
CA VAL A 135 46.75 65.13 11.46
C VAL A 135 46.16 64.54 10.20
N THR A 136 46.71 64.83 9.02
CA THR A 136 46.25 64.21 7.76
C THR A 136 46.59 62.72 7.68
N GLY A 137 47.70 62.27 8.27
CA GLY A 137 48.03 60.84 8.42
C GLY A 137 47.05 60.11 9.32
N LEU A 138 46.72 60.70 10.48
CA LEU A 138 45.73 60.16 11.41
C LEU A 138 44.31 60.21 10.82
N GLN A 139 43.92 61.28 10.13
CA GLN A 139 42.64 61.36 9.41
C GLN A 139 42.54 60.30 8.31
N LYS A 140 43.64 60.01 7.59
CA LYS A 140 43.67 58.90 6.62
C LYS A 140 43.54 57.54 7.32
N GLN A 141 44.16 57.36 8.48
CA GLN A 141 44.00 56.13 9.26
C GLN A 141 42.56 55.98 9.77
N ILE A 142 41.97 57.03 10.34
CA ILE A 142 40.57 57.06 10.80
C ILE A 142 39.65 56.75 9.62
N ALA A 143 39.80 57.41 8.47
CA ALA A 143 39.01 57.12 7.28
C ALA A 143 39.19 55.67 6.79
N SER A 144 40.40 55.10 6.90
CA SER A 144 40.65 53.70 6.54
C SER A 144 40.00 52.71 7.51
N PHE A 145 39.92 53.05 8.80
CA PHE A 145 39.24 52.25 9.80
C PHE A 145 37.72 52.38 9.71
N GLU A 146 37.19 53.59 9.46
CA GLU A 146 35.78 53.84 9.18
C GLU A 146 35.32 53.06 7.95
N LYS A 147 36.13 53.03 6.87
CA LYS A 147 35.84 52.23 5.69
C LYS A 147 35.79 50.73 6.00
N LYS A 148 36.75 50.22 6.78
CA LYS A 148 36.75 48.81 7.23
C LYS A 148 35.55 48.49 8.13
N CYS A 149 35.19 49.39 9.05
CA CYS A 149 34.00 49.23 9.89
C CYS A 149 32.72 49.20 9.04
N SER A 150 32.61 50.07 8.04
CA SER A 150 31.48 50.08 7.10
C SER A 150 31.43 48.81 6.24
N GLU A 151 32.57 48.31 5.75
CA GLU A 151 32.64 47.04 4.99
C GLU A 151 32.26 45.83 5.86
N VAL A 152 32.65 45.83 7.13
CA VAL A 152 32.29 44.76 8.08
C VAL A 152 30.82 44.84 8.47
N GLN A 153 30.27 46.04 8.66
CA GLN A 153 28.85 46.25 8.91
C GLN A 153 27.99 45.79 7.73
N ALA A 154 28.37 46.14 6.49
CA ALA A 154 27.67 45.67 5.29
C ALA A 154 27.65 44.13 5.20
N LYS A 155 28.79 43.47 5.45
CA LYS A 155 28.87 42.01 5.48
C LYS A 155 28.05 41.40 6.60
N HIS A 156 28.05 42.02 7.79
CA HIS A 156 27.22 41.58 8.91
C HIS A 156 25.74 41.64 8.55
N ASP A 157 25.29 42.73 7.93
CA ASP A 157 23.89 42.91 7.55
C ASP A 157 23.46 41.94 6.44
N GLU A 158 24.34 41.67 5.46
CA GLU A 158 24.14 40.63 4.44
C GLU A 158 24.02 39.23 5.06
N LEU A 159 24.99 38.83 5.90
CA LEU A 159 24.96 37.54 6.61
C LEU A 159 23.77 37.43 7.57
N TYR A 160 23.35 38.53 8.19
CA TYR A 160 22.20 38.54 9.07
C TYR A 160 20.90 38.35 8.27
N SER A 161 20.78 38.96 7.09
CA SER A 161 19.66 38.72 6.17
C SER A 161 19.59 37.24 5.76
N GLU A 162 20.71 36.67 5.30
CA GLU A 162 20.79 35.24 4.92
C GLU A 162 20.46 34.32 6.10
N TYR A 163 20.92 34.66 7.32
CA TYR A 163 20.61 33.91 8.52
C TYR A 163 19.11 33.95 8.85
N THR A 164 18.47 35.12 8.74
CA THR A 164 17.03 35.24 8.98
C THR A 164 16.20 34.50 7.94
N GLU A 165 16.59 34.55 6.65
CA GLU A 165 15.95 33.79 5.58
C GLU A 165 16.08 32.29 5.81
N ALA A 166 17.29 31.81 6.12
CA ALA A 166 17.52 30.39 6.43
C ALA A 166 16.76 29.93 7.69
N GLN A 167 16.59 30.81 8.69
CA GLN A 167 15.81 30.53 9.89
C GLN A 167 14.31 30.43 9.58
N GLU A 168 13.78 31.28 8.70
CA GLU A 168 12.40 31.21 8.21
C GLU A 168 12.16 29.95 7.38
N GLU A 169 13.06 29.63 6.44
CA GLU A 169 12.99 28.39 5.66
C GLU A 169 13.01 27.14 6.55
N LEU A 170 13.89 27.11 7.56
CA LEU A 170 13.94 26.02 8.52
C LEU A 170 12.61 25.90 9.30
N ALA A 171 12.03 27.02 9.72
CA ALA A 171 10.73 27.03 10.41
C ALA A 171 9.61 26.51 9.49
N GLU A 172 9.62 26.86 8.21
CA GLU A 172 8.66 26.32 7.23
C GLU A 172 8.84 24.82 7.00
N VAL A 173 10.08 24.35 6.87
CA VAL A 173 10.39 22.93 6.71
C VAL A 173 9.96 22.14 7.95
N ILE A 174 10.15 22.67 9.15
CA ILE A 174 9.68 22.05 10.40
C ILE A 174 8.14 21.96 10.40
N LYS A 175 7.44 23.06 10.09
CA LYS A 175 5.96 23.05 9.98
C LYS A 175 5.47 22.03 8.95
N ARG A 176 6.16 21.92 7.81
CA ARG A 176 5.83 20.95 6.76
C ARG A 176 6.07 19.52 7.22
N LYS A 177 7.19 19.26 7.91
CA LYS A 177 7.50 17.95 8.51
C LYS A 177 6.44 17.55 9.53
N GLU A 178 6.02 18.46 10.41
CA GLU A 178 4.96 18.21 11.39
C GLU A 178 3.60 17.97 10.73
N ARG A 179 3.29 18.68 9.62
CA ARG A 179 2.08 18.40 8.83
C ARG A 179 2.11 17.00 8.24
N ILE A 180 3.22 16.62 7.61
CA ILE A 180 3.41 15.28 7.03
C ILE A 180 3.33 14.21 8.12
N ALA A 181 3.95 14.42 9.28
CA ALA A 181 3.90 13.47 10.40
C ALA A 181 2.46 13.25 10.88
N ARG A 182 1.65 14.32 11.01
CA ARG A 182 0.23 14.22 11.37
C ARG A 182 -0.60 13.50 10.30
N GLU A 183 -0.29 13.71 9.02
CA GLU A 183 -0.95 12.98 7.92
C GLU A 183 -0.56 11.50 7.93
N MET A 184 0.71 11.18 8.16
CA MET A 184 1.18 9.80 8.29
C MET A 184 0.55 9.07 9.49
N GLU A 185 0.38 9.74 10.63
CA GLU A 185 -0.28 9.16 11.80
C GLU A 185 -1.74 8.80 11.48
N LYS A 186 -2.48 9.71 10.84
CA LYS A 186 -3.85 9.45 10.37
C LYS A 186 -3.93 8.31 9.37
N LEU A 187 -2.94 8.17 8.49
CA LEU A 187 -2.88 7.05 7.54
C LEU A 187 -2.59 5.72 8.25
N ASN A 188 -1.72 5.72 9.26
CA ASN A 188 -1.42 4.54 10.08
C ASN A 188 -2.62 4.09 10.93
N GLU A 189 -3.39 5.04 11.48
CA GLU A 189 -4.64 4.73 12.23
C GLU A 189 -5.71 4.04 11.36
N MET A 190 -5.67 4.23 10.04
CA MET A 190 -6.56 3.54 9.09
C MET A 190 -6.07 2.14 8.71
N GLU A 191 -4.89 1.71 9.16
CA GLU A 191 -4.37 0.36 8.92
C GLU A 191 -5.02 -0.65 9.90
N ASN A 192 -6.12 -1.28 9.47
CA ASN A 192 -6.73 -2.41 10.18
C ASN A 192 -5.98 -3.74 9.90
N GLU A 193 -6.10 -4.73 10.79
CA GLU A 193 -5.44 -6.05 10.67
C GLU A 193 -5.70 -6.77 9.34
N GLU A 194 -6.92 -6.64 8.78
CA GLU A 194 -7.28 -7.22 7.48
C GLU A 194 -6.64 -6.48 6.29
N ASN A 195 -6.34 -5.19 6.42
CA ASN A 195 -5.72 -4.36 5.38
C ASN A 195 -4.19 -4.39 5.44
N ALA A 196 -3.62 -4.78 6.58
CA ALA A 196 -2.17 -4.80 6.80
C ALA A 196 -1.44 -5.77 5.85
N GLU A 197 -2.02 -6.94 5.57
CA GLU A 197 -1.42 -7.91 4.65
C GLU A 197 -1.40 -7.38 3.20
N VAL A 198 -2.51 -6.79 2.75
CA VAL A 198 -2.62 -6.19 1.41
C VAL A 198 -1.69 -4.98 1.26
N LEU A 199 -1.59 -4.14 2.30
CA LEU A 199 -0.69 -2.98 2.30
C LEU A 199 0.78 -3.38 2.26
N ASN A 200 1.18 -4.43 2.98
CA ASN A 200 2.55 -4.94 2.93
C ASN A 200 2.89 -5.50 1.53
N GLN A 201 1.96 -6.22 0.90
CA GLN A 201 2.12 -6.65 -0.48
C GLN A 201 2.25 -5.44 -1.42
N LEU A 202 1.41 -4.41 -1.27
CA LEU A 202 1.46 -3.21 -2.09
C LEU A 202 2.78 -2.44 -1.91
N ARG A 203 3.25 -2.27 -0.66
CA ARG A 203 4.56 -1.65 -0.36
C ARG A 203 5.71 -2.42 -1.03
N SER A 204 5.68 -3.75 -0.99
CA SER A 204 6.68 -4.58 -1.66
C SER A 204 6.65 -4.41 -3.19
N LEU A 205 5.44 -4.35 -3.77
CA LEU A 205 5.25 -4.16 -5.21
C LEU A 205 5.68 -2.77 -5.67
N VAL A 206 5.42 -1.72 -4.89
CA VAL A 206 5.88 -0.35 -5.17
C VAL A 206 7.41 -0.26 -5.08
N SER A 207 8.01 -0.81 -4.03
CA SER A 207 9.47 -0.88 -3.91
C SER A 207 10.10 -1.63 -5.08
N MET A 208 9.50 -2.75 -5.50
CA MET A 208 9.96 -3.51 -6.66
C MET A 208 9.77 -2.68 -7.95
N ASN A 209 8.64 -2.00 -8.12
CA ASN A 209 8.41 -1.14 -9.28
C ASN A 209 9.42 0.01 -9.40
N GLU A 210 9.76 0.67 -8.29
CA GLU A 210 10.78 1.72 -8.27
C GLU A 210 12.17 1.16 -8.59
N SER A 211 12.51 -0.02 -8.05
CA SER A 211 13.77 -0.69 -8.39
C SER A 211 13.85 -1.06 -9.87
N LEU A 212 12.76 -1.56 -10.45
CA LEU A 212 12.67 -1.90 -11.88
C LEU A 212 12.77 -0.65 -12.76
N LYS A 213 12.14 0.46 -12.38
CA LYS A 213 12.30 1.75 -13.07
C LYS A 213 13.75 2.22 -13.05
N LYS A 214 14.42 2.15 -11.89
CA LYS A 214 15.85 2.48 -11.77
C LYS A 214 16.70 1.58 -12.68
N GLN A 215 16.48 0.27 -12.63
CA GLN A 215 17.17 -0.68 -13.51
C GLN A 215 16.90 -0.41 -14.99
N GLU A 216 15.68 -0.06 -15.38
CA GLU A 216 15.33 0.31 -16.76
C GLU A 216 16.08 1.56 -17.21
N THR A 217 16.15 2.59 -16.37
CA THR A 217 16.90 3.82 -16.70
C THR A 217 18.39 3.57 -16.83
N GLN A 218 18.98 2.78 -15.93
CA GLN A 218 20.38 2.38 -15.97
C GLN A 218 20.67 1.50 -17.20
N PHE A 219 19.78 0.56 -17.52
CA PHE A 219 19.91 -0.30 -18.69
C PHE A 219 19.82 0.51 -19.99
N LYS A 220 18.90 1.47 -20.09
CA LYS A 220 18.81 2.38 -21.24
C LYS A 220 20.08 3.23 -21.39
N ALA A 221 20.63 3.73 -20.29
CA ALA A 221 21.90 4.47 -20.31
C ALA A 221 23.06 3.58 -20.78
N HIS A 222 23.19 2.37 -20.22
CA HIS A 222 24.19 1.39 -20.62
C HIS A 222 24.06 0.98 -22.10
N CYS A 223 22.85 0.74 -22.60
CA CYS A 223 22.63 0.45 -24.02
C CYS A 223 22.98 1.63 -24.93
N LYS A 224 22.78 2.87 -24.47
CA LYS A 224 23.14 4.07 -25.23
C LYS A 224 24.66 4.21 -25.33
N GLU A 225 25.36 4.05 -24.22
CA GLU A 225 26.82 4.05 -24.15
C GLU A 225 27.43 2.94 -25.01
N GLU A 226 26.90 1.73 -24.91
CA GLU A 226 27.42 0.60 -25.69
C GLU A 226 27.14 0.72 -27.19
N LYS A 227 26.00 1.32 -27.56
CA LYS A 227 25.72 1.70 -28.95
C LYS A 227 26.74 2.73 -29.46
N GLU A 228 27.07 3.72 -28.65
CA GLU A 228 28.06 4.75 -29.00
C GLU A 228 29.45 4.14 -29.15
N ARG A 229 29.87 3.28 -28.21
CA ARG A 229 31.12 2.51 -28.27
C ARG A 229 31.24 1.68 -29.55
N LEU A 230 30.21 0.88 -29.85
CA LEU A 230 30.18 0.04 -31.06
C LEU A 230 30.16 0.89 -32.33
N SER A 231 29.45 2.03 -32.34
CA SER A 231 29.47 2.95 -33.48
C SER A 231 30.84 3.58 -33.72
N GLY A 232 31.57 3.91 -32.65
CA GLY A 232 32.95 4.38 -32.72
C GLY A 232 33.91 3.31 -33.24
N LEU A 233 33.76 2.06 -32.77
CA LEU A 233 34.56 0.94 -33.26
C LEU A 233 34.28 0.64 -34.75
N ILE A 234 33.03 0.73 -35.19
CA ILE A 234 32.67 0.60 -36.62
C ILE A 234 33.29 1.74 -37.44
N ALA A 235 33.30 2.97 -36.93
CA ALA A 235 33.95 4.08 -37.61
C ALA A 235 35.47 3.88 -37.73
N GLN A 236 36.12 3.36 -36.69
CA GLN A 236 37.55 3.02 -36.71
C GLN A 236 37.85 1.87 -37.68
N LEU A 237 37.03 0.82 -37.70
CA LEU A 237 37.20 -0.32 -38.62
C LEU A 237 36.93 0.07 -40.09
N LYS A 238 36.01 1.02 -40.35
CA LYS A 238 35.80 1.60 -41.70
C LYS A 238 36.97 2.46 -42.18
N HIS A 239 37.81 2.96 -41.27
CA HIS A 239 39.01 3.72 -41.61
C HIS A 239 40.28 2.85 -41.69
N GLY A 240 40.22 1.58 -41.28
CA GLY A 240 41.33 0.63 -41.32
C GLY A 240 41.13 -0.48 -42.35
N ASP A 241 40.86 -0.09 -43.61
CA ASP A 241 40.86 -1.02 -44.75
C ASP A 241 42.27 -1.05 -45.37
N ASP A 242 43.14 -1.89 -44.81
CA ASP A 242 44.33 -2.41 -45.49
C ASP A 242 43.98 -3.81 -46.04
N GLU A 243 43.87 -3.90 -47.37
CA GLU A 243 43.43 -5.05 -48.16
C GLU A 243 44.43 -6.23 -48.19
N SER A 244 44.80 -6.80 -47.05
CA SER A 244 45.62 -8.03 -47.03
C SER A 244 45.08 -9.19 -46.16
N GLU A 245 43.94 -9.03 -45.47
CA GLU A 245 43.33 -10.07 -44.61
C GLU A 245 41.95 -10.56 -45.08
N ASP A 246 41.58 -10.25 -46.33
CA ASP A 246 40.19 -10.36 -46.81
C ASP A 246 39.62 -11.79 -46.80
N SER A 247 40.46 -12.81 -46.96
CA SER A 247 40.00 -14.21 -46.94
C SER A 247 39.65 -14.70 -45.52
N GLU A 248 40.46 -14.34 -44.52
CA GLU A 248 40.23 -14.69 -43.11
C GLU A 248 39.10 -13.85 -42.50
N ARG A 249 38.97 -12.58 -42.93
CA ARG A 249 37.80 -11.74 -42.65
C ARG A 249 36.51 -12.30 -43.25
N VAL A 250 36.51 -12.75 -44.51
CA VAL A 250 35.31 -13.31 -45.14
C VAL A 250 34.89 -14.64 -44.50
N THR A 251 35.85 -15.47 -44.08
CA THR A 251 35.55 -16.72 -43.36
C THR A 251 35.01 -16.46 -41.95
N SER A 252 35.60 -15.52 -41.21
CA SER A 252 35.07 -15.10 -39.89
C SER A 252 33.71 -14.38 -39.98
N LEU A 253 33.44 -13.63 -41.05
CA LEU A 253 32.11 -13.08 -41.33
C LEU A 253 31.08 -14.16 -41.62
N LYS A 254 31.44 -15.21 -42.37
CA LYS A 254 30.55 -16.35 -42.64
C LYS A 254 30.22 -17.12 -41.36
N THR A 255 31.20 -17.35 -40.50
CA THR A 255 30.95 -18.03 -39.22
C THR A 255 30.07 -17.18 -38.30
N LEU A 256 30.29 -15.86 -38.24
CA LEU A 256 29.44 -14.94 -37.50
C LEU A 256 27.99 -14.97 -38.01
N LEU A 257 27.80 -14.87 -39.33
CA LEU A 257 26.49 -14.92 -39.97
C LEU A 257 25.76 -16.24 -39.69
N GLN A 258 26.49 -17.36 -39.70
CA GLN A 258 25.96 -18.66 -39.31
C GLN A 258 25.53 -18.68 -37.84
N THR A 259 26.35 -18.16 -36.92
CA THR A 259 25.97 -18.09 -35.49
C THR A 259 24.75 -17.20 -35.25
N ASP A 260 24.61 -16.11 -36.01
CA ASP A 260 23.47 -15.20 -35.90
C ASP A 260 22.20 -15.80 -36.52
N GLN A 261 22.32 -16.58 -37.60
CA GLN A 261 21.21 -17.39 -38.12
C GLN A 261 20.72 -18.43 -37.11
N GLU A 262 21.63 -19.11 -36.41
CA GLU A 262 21.29 -20.06 -35.35
C GLU A 262 20.61 -19.37 -34.16
N LYS A 263 21.11 -18.20 -33.73
CA LYS A 263 20.45 -17.38 -32.70
C LYS A 263 19.06 -16.96 -33.14
N LEU A 264 18.89 -16.54 -34.39
CA LEU A 264 17.61 -16.12 -34.94
C LEU A 264 16.62 -17.30 -35.01
N GLN A 265 17.09 -18.51 -35.36
CA GLN A 265 16.27 -19.72 -35.28
C GLN A 265 15.85 -20.03 -33.83
N LYS A 266 16.77 -19.94 -32.85
CA LYS A 266 16.46 -20.11 -31.42
C LYS A 266 15.45 -19.08 -30.91
N ILE A 267 15.56 -17.82 -31.35
CA ILE A 267 14.59 -16.77 -30.99
C ILE A 267 13.23 -17.05 -31.61
N ARG A 268 13.18 -17.49 -32.88
CA ARG A 268 11.92 -17.88 -33.55
C ARG A 268 11.23 -19.06 -32.85
N THR A 269 11.98 -20.06 -32.39
CA THR A 269 11.40 -21.20 -31.65
C THR A 269 10.87 -20.77 -30.28
N LEU A 270 11.58 -19.88 -29.57
CA LEU A 270 11.10 -19.30 -28.32
C LEU A 270 9.84 -18.45 -28.52
N LEU A 271 9.79 -17.64 -29.58
CA LEU A 271 8.61 -16.86 -29.94
C LEU A 271 7.42 -17.77 -30.27
N ALA A 272 7.63 -18.84 -31.03
CA ALA A 272 6.59 -19.83 -31.32
C ALA A 272 6.08 -20.51 -30.03
N ARG A 273 6.98 -20.82 -29.08
CA ARG A 273 6.61 -21.35 -27.76
C ARG A 273 5.76 -20.35 -26.98
N LYS A 274 6.17 -19.08 -26.92
CA LYS A 274 5.40 -18.03 -26.24
C LYS A 274 4.05 -17.77 -26.89
N ASN A 275 3.95 -17.79 -28.20
CA ASN A 275 2.66 -17.67 -28.90
C ASN A 275 1.72 -18.85 -28.58
N ARG A 276 2.24 -20.08 -28.45
CA ARG A 276 1.44 -21.22 -27.99
C ARG A 276 0.98 -21.05 -26.55
N GLU A 277 1.85 -20.59 -25.65
CA GLU A 277 1.50 -20.29 -24.25
C GLU A 277 0.41 -19.20 -24.17
N ILE A 278 0.51 -18.14 -24.96
CA ILE A 278 -0.49 -17.06 -25.04
C ILE A 278 -1.83 -17.61 -25.55
N ALA A 279 -1.82 -18.41 -26.63
CA ALA A 279 -3.04 -19.00 -27.16
C ALA A 279 -3.71 -19.96 -26.15
N GLN A 280 -2.93 -20.69 -25.36
CA GLN A 280 -3.46 -21.52 -24.27
C GLN A 280 -4.08 -20.68 -23.16
N LEU A 281 -3.44 -19.57 -22.78
CA LEU A 281 -3.98 -18.65 -21.78
C LEU A 281 -5.27 -17.97 -22.27
N GLN A 282 -5.33 -17.56 -23.53
CA GLN A 282 -6.55 -16.99 -24.13
C GLN A 282 -7.71 -17.99 -24.07
N ARG A 283 -7.49 -19.26 -24.44
CA ARG A 283 -8.54 -20.30 -24.31
C ARG A 283 -9.01 -20.48 -22.86
N LYS A 284 -8.09 -20.48 -21.89
CA LYS A 284 -8.45 -20.54 -20.46
C LYS A 284 -9.22 -19.32 -19.98
N ILE A 285 -8.96 -18.15 -20.56
CA ILE A 285 -9.73 -16.93 -20.26
C ILE A 285 -11.13 -17.03 -20.87
N ASP A 286 -11.25 -17.53 -22.10
CA ASP A 286 -12.53 -17.73 -22.79
C ASP A 286 -13.39 -18.83 -22.13
N GLU A 287 -12.76 -19.79 -21.44
CA GLU A 287 -13.45 -20.79 -20.62
C GLU A 287 -14.09 -20.20 -19.35
N ILE A 288 -13.68 -19.01 -18.91
CA ILE A 288 -14.27 -18.34 -17.74
C ILE A 288 -15.58 -17.68 -18.20
N PRO A 289 -16.74 -18.05 -17.61
CA PRO A 289 -18.00 -17.45 -17.97
C PRO A 289 -17.95 -15.93 -17.81
N SER A 290 -18.34 -15.24 -18.86
CA SER A 290 -18.46 -13.79 -18.86
C SER A 290 -19.49 -13.33 -17.84
N ARG A 291 -19.41 -12.06 -17.43
CA ARG A 291 -20.40 -11.45 -16.53
C ARG A 291 -21.83 -11.56 -17.07
N ALA A 292 -22.00 -11.54 -18.40
CA ALA A 292 -23.30 -11.71 -19.04
C ALA A 292 -23.84 -13.13 -18.86
N GLU A 293 -23.01 -14.16 -19.08
CA GLU A 293 -23.38 -15.57 -18.88
C GLU A 293 -23.69 -15.88 -17.41
N LEU A 294 -22.87 -15.36 -16.47
CA LEU A 294 -23.17 -15.46 -15.04
C LEU A 294 -24.53 -14.86 -14.70
N THR A 295 -24.86 -13.70 -15.28
CA THR A 295 -26.18 -13.06 -15.07
C THR A 295 -27.31 -13.91 -15.66
N GLN A 296 -27.10 -14.53 -16.82
CA GLN A 296 -28.07 -15.45 -17.41
C GLN A 296 -28.28 -16.69 -16.53
N TYR A 297 -27.21 -17.29 -16.01
CA TYR A 297 -27.32 -18.43 -15.09
C TYR A 297 -28.05 -18.06 -13.81
N GLN A 298 -27.74 -16.90 -13.22
CA GLN A 298 -28.45 -16.41 -12.04
C GLN A 298 -29.95 -16.27 -12.29
N ARG A 299 -30.35 -15.66 -13.42
CA ARG A 299 -31.78 -15.57 -13.80
C ARG A 299 -32.39 -16.95 -13.97
N ARG A 300 -31.69 -17.87 -14.64
CA ARG A 300 -32.16 -19.24 -14.86
C ARG A 300 -32.32 -20.01 -13.55
N PHE A 301 -31.45 -19.80 -12.57
CA PHE A 301 -31.60 -20.38 -11.23
C PHE A 301 -32.81 -19.82 -10.48
N ILE A 302 -33.07 -18.53 -10.58
CA ILE A 302 -34.25 -17.91 -9.97
C ILE A 302 -35.53 -18.46 -10.63
N GLU A 303 -35.56 -18.59 -11.94
CA GLU A 303 -36.68 -19.22 -12.68
C GLU A 303 -36.89 -20.66 -12.22
N LEU A 304 -35.82 -21.46 -12.14
CA LEU A 304 -35.89 -22.84 -11.70
C LEU A 304 -36.39 -22.94 -10.25
N TYR A 305 -35.91 -22.08 -9.36
CA TYR A 305 -36.37 -22.03 -7.98
C TYR A 305 -37.87 -21.66 -7.90
N SER A 306 -38.32 -20.72 -8.72
CA SER A 306 -39.74 -20.37 -8.84
C SER A 306 -40.58 -21.55 -9.32
N GLN A 307 -40.10 -22.31 -10.32
CA GLN A 307 -40.79 -23.50 -10.81
C GLN A 307 -40.88 -24.60 -9.75
N VAL A 308 -39.79 -24.88 -9.04
CA VAL A 308 -39.77 -25.85 -7.94
C VAL A 308 -40.72 -25.42 -6.82
N SER A 309 -40.73 -24.14 -6.45
CA SER A 309 -41.66 -23.60 -5.45
C SER A 309 -43.12 -23.71 -5.90
N SER A 310 -43.40 -23.48 -7.17
CA SER A 310 -44.75 -23.66 -7.74
C SER A 310 -45.18 -25.13 -7.66
N MET A 311 -44.34 -26.06 -8.11
CA MET A 311 -44.60 -27.49 -8.03
C MET A 311 -44.81 -27.98 -6.60
N LEU A 312 -44.02 -27.46 -5.64
CA LEU A 312 -44.18 -27.81 -4.22
C LEU A 312 -45.53 -27.33 -3.70
N THR A 313 -45.97 -26.13 -4.11
CA THR A 313 -47.27 -25.58 -3.72
C THR A 313 -48.40 -26.41 -4.31
N GLU A 314 -48.31 -26.76 -5.59
CA GLU A 314 -49.27 -27.63 -6.29
C GLU A 314 -49.34 -29.02 -5.63
N THR A 315 -48.18 -29.61 -5.32
CA THR A 315 -48.09 -30.90 -4.60
C THR A 315 -48.79 -30.84 -3.26
N LYS A 316 -48.59 -29.77 -2.47
CA LYS A 316 -49.30 -29.57 -1.20
C LYS A 316 -50.80 -29.43 -1.39
N GLN A 317 -51.24 -28.74 -2.44
CA GLN A 317 -52.66 -28.62 -2.79
C GLN A 317 -53.26 -29.98 -3.12
N TYR A 318 -52.58 -30.82 -3.92
CA TYR A 318 -53.03 -32.17 -4.22
C TYR A 318 -53.12 -33.05 -2.98
N PHE A 319 -52.13 -33.00 -2.08
CA PHE A 319 -52.21 -33.75 -0.82
C PHE A 319 -53.37 -33.28 0.06
N THR A 320 -53.63 -31.97 0.11
CA THR A 320 -54.76 -31.43 0.85
C THR A 320 -56.08 -31.92 0.24
N LEU A 321 -56.22 -31.83 -1.08
CA LEU A 321 -57.41 -32.32 -1.79
C LEU A 321 -57.61 -33.82 -1.56
N TYR A 322 -56.54 -34.61 -1.69
CA TYR A 322 -56.57 -36.04 -1.44
C TYR A 322 -57.07 -36.35 -0.03
N ASN A 323 -56.51 -35.70 0.99
CA ASN A 323 -56.94 -35.90 2.37
C ASN A 323 -58.41 -35.51 2.56
N THR A 324 -58.87 -34.40 1.99
CA THR A 324 -60.29 -34.00 2.09
C THR A 324 -61.22 -35.00 1.41
N LEU A 325 -60.81 -35.58 0.27
CA LEU A 325 -61.59 -36.61 -0.43
C LEU A 325 -61.59 -37.94 0.34
N GLU A 326 -60.47 -38.32 0.96
CA GLU A 326 -60.39 -39.51 1.81
C GLU A 326 -61.27 -39.35 3.05
N ASP A 327 -61.29 -38.17 3.68
CA ASP A 327 -62.20 -37.87 4.79
C ASP A 327 -63.67 -37.96 4.35
N GLN A 328 -64.02 -37.37 3.19
CA GLN A 328 -65.38 -37.48 2.63
C GLN A 328 -65.77 -38.93 2.36
N LYS A 329 -64.86 -39.70 1.77
CA LYS A 329 -65.06 -41.13 1.52
C LYS A 329 -65.28 -41.88 2.83
N ALA A 330 -64.49 -41.62 3.86
CA ALA A 330 -64.65 -42.23 5.17
C ALA A 330 -66.01 -41.89 5.83
N TYR A 331 -66.50 -40.65 5.67
CA TYR A 331 -67.85 -40.29 6.13
C TYR A 331 -68.94 -41.01 5.34
N MET A 332 -68.82 -41.08 4.00
CA MET A 332 -69.77 -41.84 3.17
C MET A 332 -69.76 -43.33 3.51
N GLU A 333 -68.61 -43.94 3.77
CA GLU A 333 -68.51 -45.33 4.20
C GLU A 333 -69.19 -45.57 5.56
N LYS A 334 -69.08 -44.62 6.50
CA LYS A 334 -69.83 -44.67 7.77
C LYS A 334 -71.34 -44.56 7.55
N GLU A 335 -71.79 -43.66 6.69
CA GLU A 335 -73.22 -43.52 6.35
C GLU A 335 -73.77 -44.79 5.71
N VAL A 336 -73.05 -45.37 4.75
CA VAL A 336 -73.40 -46.66 4.14
C VAL A 336 -73.40 -47.78 5.18
N GLY A 337 -72.45 -47.80 6.11
CA GLY A 337 -72.42 -48.75 7.22
C GLY A 337 -73.63 -48.64 8.14
N ILE A 338 -74.05 -47.42 8.49
CA ILE A 338 -75.26 -47.17 9.29
C ILE A 338 -76.50 -47.62 8.53
N LEU A 339 -76.63 -47.26 7.25
CA LEU A 339 -77.77 -47.64 6.41
C LEU A 339 -77.86 -49.17 6.24
N THR A 340 -76.74 -49.84 6.02
CA THR A 340 -76.66 -51.31 5.94
C THR A 340 -77.09 -51.93 7.26
N SER A 341 -76.60 -51.42 8.40
CA SER A 341 -76.99 -51.94 9.73
C SER A 341 -78.49 -51.75 10.02
N ILE A 342 -79.06 -50.61 9.63
CA ILE A 342 -80.50 -50.35 9.73
C ILE A 342 -81.27 -51.35 8.85
N HIS A 343 -80.82 -51.57 7.62
CA HIS A 343 -81.47 -52.48 6.68
C HIS A 343 -81.44 -53.94 7.15
N GLU A 344 -80.30 -54.46 7.59
CA GLU A 344 -80.16 -55.83 8.10
C GLU A 344 -81.02 -56.09 9.35
N LYS A 345 -81.11 -55.09 10.24
CA LYS A 345 -81.92 -55.19 11.47
C LYS A 345 -83.41 -54.97 11.24
N PHE A 346 -83.81 -54.42 10.08
CA PHE A 346 -85.19 -54.03 9.81
C PHE A 346 -86.15 -55.23 9.80
N ASP A 347 -85.81 -56.29 9.07
CA ASP A 347 -86.68 -57.46 8.93
C ASP A 347 -86.90 -58.18 10.28
N LEU A 348 -85.84 -58.29 11.08
CA LEU A 348 -85.90 -58.85 12.43
C LEU A 348 -86.69 -57.95 13.39
N ALA A 349 -86.54 -56.63 13.27
CA ALA A 349 -87.29 -55.68 14.08
C ALA A 349 -88.79 -55.69 13.79
N MET A 350 -89.19 -55.90 12.53
CA MET A 350 -90.59 -55.95 12.12
C MET A 350 -91.31 -57.26 12.48
N SER A 351 -90.58 -58.28 12.96
CA SER A 351 -91.16 -59.57 13.35
C SER A 351 -91.99 -59.56 14.64
N SER A 352 -91.82 -58.55 15.51
CA SER A 352 -92.53 -58.44 16.80
C SER A 352 -92.60 -57.00 17.28
N ASP A 353 -93.71 -56.59 17.91
CA ASP A 353 -93.90 -55.24 18.44
C ASP A 353 -92.85 -54.84 19.49
N LYS A 354 -92.39 -55.79 20.33
CA LYS A 354 -91.28 -55.52 21.28
C LYS A 354 -89.96 -55.23 20.56
N ASN A 355 -89.67 -55.98 19.49
CA ASN A 355 -88.43 -55.78 18.72
C ASN A 355 -88.47 -54.47 17.91
N LYS A 356 -89.67 -54.08 17.47
CA LYS A 356 -89.92 -52.80 16.81
C LYS A 356 -89.63 -51.61 17.73
N GLU A 357 -90.07 -51.67 18.98
CA GLU A 357 -89.81 -50.61 19.96
C GLU A 357 -88.31 -50.50 20.29
N LEU A 358 -87.61 -51.63 20.45
CA LEU A 358 -86.15 -51.66 20.64
C LEU A 358 -85.39 -51.12 19.43
N PHE A 359 -85.83 -51.41 18.21
CA PHE A 359 -85.23 -50.87 16.99
C PHE A 359 -85.39 -49.36 16.88
N LEU A 360 -86.57 -48.82 17.21
CA LEU A 360 -86.81 -47.38 17.24
C LEU A 360 -85.90 -46.67 18.26
N GLN A 361 -85.69 -47.26 19.44
CA GLN A 361 -84.73 -46.74 20.43
C GLN A 361 -83.29 -46.74 19.90
N GLN A 362 -82.87 -47.79 19.19
CA GLN A 362 -81.54 -47.86 18.58
C GLN A 362 -81.35 -46.81 17.47
N VAL A 363 -82.34 -46.64 16.58
CA VAL A 363 -82.29 -45.62 15.52
C VAL A 363 -82.27 -44.21 16.11
N GLN A 364 -83.04 -43.96 17.17
CA GLN A 364 -83.03 -42.69 17.88
C GLN A 364 -81.64 -42.42 18.50
N GLN A 365 -81.02 -43.42 19.12
CA GLN A 365 -79.67 -43.30 19.68
C GLN A 365 -78.62 -42.99 18.59
N ILE A 366 -78.70 -43.64 17.42
CA ILE A 366 -77.81 -43.35 16.28
C ILE A 366 -78.01 -41.90 15.81
N LEU A 367 -79.26 -41.46 15.69
CA LEU A 367 -79.59 -40.12 15.23
C LEU A 367 -79.10 -39.04 16.19
N ASP A 368 -79.21 -39.28 17.50
CA ASP A 368 -78.70 -38.35 18.52
C ASP A 368 -77.16 -38.34 18.55
N GLY A 369 -76.49 -39.46 18.29
CA GLY A 369 -75.04 -39.51 18.06
C GLY A 369 -74.60 -38.67 16.85
N ILE A 370 -75.30 -38.79 15.72
CA ILE A 370 -75.02 -37.99 14.51
C ILE A 370 -75.19 -36.49 14.77
N LYS A 371 -76.22 -36.10 15.53
CA LYS A 371 -76.43 -34.69 15.92
C LYS A 371 -75.26 -34.17 16.76
N GLN A 372 -74.81 -34.96 17.73
CA GLN A 372 -73.68 -34.59 18.58
C GLN A 372 -72.38 -34.46 17.79
N ASP A 373 -72.10 -35.41 16.89
CA ASP A 373 -70.92 -35.37 16.01
C ASP A 373 -70.92 -34.13 15.12
N LYS A 374 -72.09 -33.78 14.55
CA LYS A 374 -72.26 -32.56 13.76
C LYS A 374 -71.99 -31.30 14.57
N GLU A 375 -72.44 -31.24 15.82
CA GLU A 375 -72.19 -30.11 16.70
C GLU A 375 -70.69 -29.97 17.03
N GLN A 376 -70.01 -31.07 17.36
CA GLN A 376 -68.57 -31.07 17.62
C GLN A 376 -67.75 -30.66 16.38
N LEU A 377 -68.08 -31.19 15.21
CA LEU A 377 -67.47 -30.78 13.93
C LEU A 377 -67.70 -29.30 13.63
N GLY A 378 -68.90 -28.79 13.93
CA GLY A 378 -69.22 -27.37 13.81
C GLY A 378 -68.34 -26.49 14.69
N GLN A 379 -68.12 -26.89 15.95
CA GLN A 379 -67.24 -26.17 16.87
C GLN A 379 -65.78 -26.16 16.38
N ARG A 380 -65.24 -27.31 15.96
CA ARG A 380 -63.88 -27.39 15.41
C ARG A 380 -63.71 -26.51 14.17
N CYS A 381 -64.69 -26.49 13.27
CA CYS A 381 -64.66 -25.63 12.08
C CYS A 381 -64.59 -24.14 12.44
N VAL A 382 -65.32 -23.71 13.48
CA VAL A 382 -65.26 -22.32 13.98
C VAL A 382 -63.89 -22.00 14.56
N GLU A 383 -63.28 -22.92 15.32
CA GLU A 383 -61.94 -22.76 15.87
C GLU A 383 -60.87 -22.67 14.79
N GLU A 384 -60.89 -23.58 13.80
CA GLU A 384 -59.97 -23.54 12.66
C GLU A 384 -60.14 -22.28 11.83
N ARG A 385 -61.38 -21.80 11.64
CA ARG A 385 -61.64 -20.53 10.96
C ARG A 385 -61.03 -19.35 11.70
N LYS A 386 -61.18 -19.28 13.03
CA LYS A 386 -60.56 -18.23 13.85
C LYS A 386 -59.03 -18.26 13.74
N GLU A 387 -58.44 -19.45 13.77
CA GLU A 387 -56.99 -19.60 13.65
C GLU A 387 -56.50 -19.21 12.25
N LYS A 388 -57.23 -19.59 11.20
CA LYS A 388 -56.96 -19.13 9.83
C LYS A 388 -57.01 -17.61 9.73
N ASP A 389 -58.02 -16.98 10.31
CA ASP A 389 -58.18 -15.52 10.28
C ASP A 389 -57.00 -14.85 11.02
N ARG A 390 -56.61 -15.37 12.19
CA ARG A 390 -55.44 -14.92 12.96
C ARG A 390 -54.15 -15.01 12.12
N LEU A 391 -53.90 -16.15 11.49
CA LEU A 391 -52.72 -16.34 10.64
C LEU A 391 -52.75 -15.43 9.41
N THR A 392 -53.94 -15.18 8.85
CA THR A 392 -54.12 -14.26 7.72
C THR A 392 -53.78 -12.83 8.12
N THR A 393 -54.21 -12.37 9.30
CA THR A 393 -53.83 -11.05 9.82
C THR A 393 -52.32 -10.94 10.00
N ILE A 394 -51.67 -11.94 10.60
CA ILE A 394 -50.21 -11.97 10.78
C ILE A 394 -49.50 -11.92 9.42
N HIS A 395 -50.01 -12.65 8.43
CA HIS A 395 -49.45 -12.64 7.08
C HIS A 395 -49.53 -11.26 6.42
N LEU A 396 -50.68 -10.58 6.54
CA LEU A 396 -50.87 -9.22 6.03
C LEU A 396 -49.92 -8.22 6.71
N ASP A 397 -49.75 -8.31 8.03
CA ASP A 397 -48.81 -7.46 8.78
C ASP A 397 -47.36 -7.67 8.32
N LEU A 398 -46.97 -8.92 8.05
CA LEU A 398 -45.63 -9.24 7.53
C LEU A 398 -45.43 -8.69 6.10
N ILE A 399 -46.45 -8.77 5.25
CA ILE A 399 -46.42 -8.16 3.91
C ILE A 399 -46.23 -6.65 4.01
N ASP A 400 -46.94 -5.98 4.92
CA ASP A 400 -46.81 -4.53 5.06
C ASP A 400 -45.44 -4.12 5.64
N LYS A 401 -44.87 -4.92 6.55
CA LYS A 401 -43.47 -4.75 6.98
C LYS A 401 -42.50 -4.93 5.82
N GLN A 402 -42.69 -5.95 4.98
CA GLN A 402 -41.88 -6.19 3.79
C GLN A 402 -41.96 -5.01 2.81
N ARG A 403 -43.16 -4.48 2.56
CA ARG A 403 -43.37 -3.29 1.72
C ARG A 403 -42.66 -2.06 2.29
N LYS A 404 -42.77 -1.83 3.60
CA LYS A 404 -42.05 -0.73 4.29
C LYS A 404 -40.54 -0.90 4.14
N TYR A 405 -40.00 -2.11 4.32
CA TYR A 405 -38.58 -2.39 4.16
C TYR A 405 -38.09 -2.09 2.73
N TYR A 406 -38.80 -2.57 1.71
CA TYR A 406 -38.46 -2.27 0.32
C TYR A 406 -38.51 -0.77 0.02
N LYS A 407 -39.50 -0.06 0.55
CA LYS A 407 -39.58 1.40 0.43
C LYS A 407 -38.38 2.08 1.06
N THR A 408 -38.05 1.75 2.31
CA THR A 408 -36.89 2.34 3.01
C THR A 408 -35.56 2.05 2.33
N VAL A 409 -35.39 0.85 1.77
CA VAL A 409 -34.18 0.49 1.01
C VAL A 409 -34.11 1.30 -0.29
N LYS A 410 -35.25 1.48 -0.98
CA LYS A 410 -35.31 2.30 -2.19
C LYS A 410 -34.98 3.77 -1.89
N ASP A 411 -35.60 4.32 -0.85
CA ASP A 411 -35.35 5.71 -0.41
C ASP A 411 -33.87 5.89 -0.01
N PHE A 412 -33.28 4.93 0.71
CA PHE A 412 -31.86 4.93 1.04
C PHE A 412 -30.95 4.88 -0.21
N GLN A 413 -31.26 4.02 -1.18
CA GLN A 413 -30.51 3.96 -2.44
C GLN A 413 -30.59 5.27 -3.23
N GLU A 414 -31.76 5.94 -3.21
CA GLU A 414 -31.91 7.26 -3.84
C GLU A 414 -31.08 8.33 -3.13
N GLU A 415 -31.06 8.35 -1.79
CA GLU A 415 -30.20 9.26 -1.03
C GLU A 415 -28.70 8.97 -1.26
N CYS A 416 -28.28 7.70 -1.35
CA CYS A 416 -26.90 7.36 -1.71
C CYS A 416 -26.52 7.91 -3.09
N ARG A 417 -27.40 7.76 -4.11
CA ARG A 417 -27.17 8.34 -5.45
C ARG A 417 -27.11 9.87 -5.43
N LYS A 418 -27.95 10.53 -4.63
CA LYS A 418 -27.90 11.98 -4.43
C LYS A 418 -26.58 12.40 -3.79
N ASN A 419 -26.12 11.67 -2.77
CA ASN A 419 -24.84 11.95 -2.13
C ASN A 419 -23.66 11.77 -3.09
N GLU A 420 -23.63 10.70 -3.89
CA GLU A 420 -22.62 10.49 -4.93
C GLU A 420 -22.59 11.61 -5.97
N THR A 421 -23.76 12.09 -6.41
CA THR A 421 -23.86 13.21 -7.34
C THR A 421 -23.46 14.55 -6.72
N LEU A 422 -23.69 14.75 -5.43
CA LEU A 422 -23.19 15.93 -4.71
C LEU A 422 -21.66 15.86 -4.54
N LEU A 423 -21.12 14.71 -4.17
CA LEU A 423 -19.67 14.48 -4.06
C LEU A 423 -18.96 14.69 -5.40
N SER A 424 -19.54 14.26 -6.52
CA SER A 424 -18.97 14.50 -7.85
C SER A 424 -19.00 15.99 -8.23
N LYS A 425 -20.07 16.72 -7.87
CA LYS A 425 -20.13 18.19 -8.02
C LYS A 425 -19.10 18.93 -7.17
N ILE A 426 -18.84 18.49 -5.94
CA ILE A 426 -17.80 19.07 -5.09
C ILE A 426 -16.41 18.81 -5.70
N LYS A 427 -16.14 17.57 -6.15
CA LYS A 427 -14.86 17.22 -6.80
C LYS A 427 -14.60 17.99 -8.09
N THR A 428 -15.64 18.28 -8.87
CA THR A 428 -15.52 19.08 -10.10
C THR A 428 -15.39 20.57 -9.84
N LYS A 429 -15.89 21.08 -8.72
CA LYS A 429 -15.73 22.48 -8.31
C LYS A 429 -14.39 22.78 -7.64
N ASN A 430 -13.73 21.75 -7.08
CA ASN A 430 -12.40 21.84 -6.48
C ASN A 430 -11.26 21.53 -7.47
N ARG A 431 -11.58 21.23 -8.73
CA ARG A 431 -10.64 21.23 -9.87
C ARG A 431 -10.83 22.53 -10.64
#